data_AF-A0A821H1Z0-F1
#
_entry.id   AF-A0A821H1Z0-F1
#
_cell.length_a   1.000
_cell.length_b   1.000
_cell.length_c   1.000
_cell.angle_alpha   90.00
_cell.angle_beta   90.00
_cell.angle_gamma   90.00
#
_symmetry.space_group_name_H-M   'P 1'
#
loop_
_entity.id
_entity.type
_entity.pdbx_description
1 polymer ?
#
loop_
_entity_poly.entity_id
_entity_poly.type
_entity_poly.pdbx_seq_one_letter_code
_entity_poly.pdbx_strand_id
1 'polypeptide(L)'
;GKCGICGEPYNQVNKLFEMGGSMYKGTSVKTYNQGQQISVKVNLTANHMGYFEFRLCNVDTTPNSDATQDCLDRRILKLANSDLTKYSITGAIGNSQIIVNLQLPAGVSCQHCVFQWKYTAGNSWGTDPITGQQGLGLGTENETFMGCADITIVGGSVPASTSSAVTSSTKALVYS
;
A
#
# COMPACT_ATOMS: atom_id res chain seq x y z
N GLY A 1 11.82 -13.11 -9.85
CA GLY A 1 13.20 -12.56 -9.71
C GLY A 1 13.30 -11.60 -8.53
N LYS A 2 14.48 -10.97 -8.30
CA LYS A 2 14.67 -9.94 -7.25
C LYS A 2 14.60 -8.53 -7.84
N CYS A 3 14.15 -7.55 -7.04
CA CYS A 3 14.06 -6.12 -7.38
C CYS A 3 14.47 -5.28 -6.15
N GLY A 4 14.85 -4.01 -6.36
CA GLY A 4 14.93 -3.01 -5.29
C GLY A 4 13.55 -2.69 -4.73
N ILE A 5 13.49 -2.08 -3.54
CA ILE A 5 12.20 -1.90 -2.85
C ILE A 5 11.30 -0.90 -3.59
N CYS A 6 11.88 -0.02 -4.41
CA CYS A 6 11.14 1.01 -5.14
C CYS A 6 11.13 0.81 -6.66
N GLY A 7 11.49 -0.39 -7.13
CA GLY A 7 11.37 -0.79 -8.54
C GLY A 7 12.69 -0.85 -9.30
N GLU A 8 13.81 -0.47 -8.69
CA GLU A 8 15.12 -0.55 -9.33
C GLU A 8 15.58 -1.99 -9.60
N PRO A 9 16.46 -2.22 -10.58
CA PRO A 9 17.17 -3.49 -10.72
C PRO A 9 17.86 -3.90 -9.41
N TYR A 10 17.76 -5.17 -9.04
CA TYR A 10 18.31 -5.67 -7.78
C TYR A 10 19.82 -5.41 -7.64
N ASN A 11 20.57 -5.65 -8.71
CA ASN A 11 22.03 -5.48 -8.76
C ASN A 11 22.49 -4.03 -9.00
N GLN A 12 21.56 -3.07 -9.10
CA GLN A 12 21.93 -1.67 -9.21
C GLN A 12 22.55 -1.20 -7.89
N VAL A 13 23.83 -0.82 -7.93
CA VAL A 13 24.59 -0.37 -6.76
C VAL A 13 24.05 0.95 -6.22
N ASN A 14 23.77 1.90 -7.10
CA ASN A 14 23.24 3.22 -6.73
C ASN A 14 21.72 3.21 -6.89
N LYS A 15 20.98 2.93 -5.81
CA LYS A 15 19.52 3.05 -5.79
C LYS A 15 19.13 4.51 -5.98
N LEU A 16 18.27 4.80 -6.95
CA LEU A 16 17.99 6.18 -7.35
C LEU A 16 16.78 6.74 -6.59
N PHE A 17 15.82 5.88 -6.26
CA PHE A 17 14.53 6.25 -5.67
C PHE A 17 14.45 5.93 -4.17
N GLU A 18 15.37 5.13 -3.64
CA GLU A 18 15.55 4.86 -2.21
C GLU A 18 16.31 6.02 -1.51
N MET A 19 16.31 6.06 -0.17
CA MET A 19 16.88 7.20 0.57
C MET A 19 18.35 7.44 0.21
N GLY A 20 18.70 8.70 -0.06
CA GLY A 20 20.05 9.09 -0.49
C GLY A 20 20.32 8.91 -2.00
N GLY A 21 19.38 8.33 -2.75
CA GLY A 21 19.42 8.27 -4.21
C GLY A 21 19.22 9.64 -4.86
N SER A 22 19.76 9.84 -6.06
CA SER A 22 19.71 11.14 -6.74
C SER A 22 18.30 11.59 -7.18
N MET A 23 17.32 10.68 -7.19
CA MET A 23 15.92 10.96 -7.53
C MET A 23 15.02 10.93 -6.30
N TYR A 24 15.56 10.60 -5.12
CA TYR A 24 14.85 10.63 -3.85
C TYR A 24 14.61 12.06 -3.39
N LYS A 25 13.36 12.39 -3.07
CA LYS A 25 12.98 13.76 -2.69
C LYS A 25 12.96 14.00 -1.19
N GLY A 26 12.85 12.96 -0.36
CA GLY A 26 12.81 13.09 1.10
C GLY A 26 11.59 13.81 1.66
N THR A 27 10.57 14.05 0.84
CA THR A 27 9.42 14.87 1.22
C THR A 27 8.15 14.04 1.21
N SER A 28 7.45 14.04 2.35
CA SER A 28 6.14 13.44 2.49
C SER A 28 5.16 14.05 1.48
N VAL A 29 4.58 13.22 0.63
CA VAL A 29 3.62 13.68 -0.39
C VAL A 29 2.22 13.82 0.17
N LYS A 30 1.94 13.24 1.35
CA LYS A 30 0.64 13.29 2.00
C LYS A 30 0.70 12.90 3.48
N THR A 31 -0.13 13.58 4.28
CA THR A 31 -0.35 13.26 5.69
C THR A 31 -1.69 12.55 5.90
N TYR A 32 -1.69 11.51 6.73
CA TYR A 32 -2.87 10.73 7.11
C TYR A 32 -2.96 10.60 8.63
N ASN A 33 -4.13 10.23 9.15
CA ASN A 33 -4.28 9.81 10.53
C ASN A 33 -4.06 8.30 10.66
N GLN A 34 -3.48 7.84 11.77
CA GLN A 34 -3.46 6.40 12.07
C GLN A 34 -4.88 5.82 12.07
N GLY A 35 -5.05 4.61 11.56
CA GLY A 35 -6.37 3.98 11.47
C GLY A 35 -7.30 4.55 10.38
N GLN A 36 -6.83 5.53 9.59
CA GLN A 36 -7.63 6.09 8.51
C GLN A 36 -7.82 5.11 7.34
N GLN A 37 -9.02 5.07 6.77
CA GLN A 37 -9.24 4.49 5.44
C GLN A 37 -8.81 5.48 4.36
N ILE A 38 -7.98 5.03 3.43
CA ILE A 38 -7.40 5.85 2.36
C ILE A 38 -7.77 5.29 0.99
N SER A 39 -7.89 6.17 -0.01
CA SER A 39 -8.03 5.79 -1.41
C SER A 39 -6.72 6.03 -2.16
N VAL A 40 -6.15 4.97 -2.69
CA VAL A 40 -4.91 4.98 -3.48
C VAL A 40 -5.27 4.86 -4.95
N LYS A 41 -4.72 5.77 -5.77
CA LYS A 41 -4.92 5.77 -7.22
C LYS A 41 -3.67 5.21 -7.90
N VAL A 42 -3.84 4.14 -8.67
CA VAL A 42 -2.79 3.54 -9.50
C VAL A 42 -3.14 3.79 -10.95
N ASN A 43 -2.26 4.51 -11.65
CA ASN A 43 -2.36 4.67 -13.11
C ASN A 43 -1.64 3.48 -13.75
N LEU A 44 -2.39 2.44 -14.11
CA LEU A 44 -1.84 1.23 -14.71
C LEU A 44 -1.87 1.39 -16.23
N THR A 45 -0.69 1.44 -16.86
CA THR A 45 -0.59 1.61 -18.32
C THR A 45 -0.74 0.29 -19.09
N ALA A 46 -0.42 -0.83 -18.45
CA ALA A 46 -0.63 -2.15 -19.00
C ALA A 46 -1.19 -3.08 -17.92
N ASN A 47 -2.44 -3.48 -18.09
CA ASN A 47 -3.07 -4.47 -17.23
C ASN A 47 -2.66 -5.89 -17.65
N HIS A 48 -1.77 -6.51 -16.88
CA HIS A 48 -1.31 -7.89 -17.02
C HIS A 48 -2.01 -8.86 -16.05
N MET A 49 -3.25 -8.54 -15.63
CA MET A 49 -4.04 -9.31 -14.64
C MET A 49 -3.33 -9.43 -13.28
N GLY A 50 -3.63 -10.43 -12.44
CA GLY A 50 -2.91 -10.65 -11.18
C GLY A 50 -3.45 -9.80 -10.03
N TYR A 51 -2.58 -9.16 -9.24
CA TYR A 51 -3.02 -8.42 -8.04
C TYR A 51 -2.06 -7.34 -7.56
N PHE A 52 -2.61 -6.33 -6.88
CA PHE A 52 -1.84 -5.35 -6.11
C PHE A 52 -1.74 -5.73 -4.64
N GLU A 53 -0.61 -5.42 -4.03
CA GLU A 53 -0.38 -5.39 -2.60
C GLU A 53 0.20 -4.03 -2.22
N PHE A 54 -0.09 -3.58 -0.99
CA PHE A 54 0.41 -2.33 -0.47
C PHE A 54 1.07 -2.58 0.88
N ARG A 55 2.23 -1.97 1.11
CA ARG A 55 3.04 -2.17 2.32
C ARG A 55 3.44 -0.84 2.93
N LEU A 56 3.76 -0.85 4.21
CA LEU A 56 4.12 0.34 4.96
C LEU A 56 5.30 0.08 5.91
N CYS A 57 6.43 0.75 5.66
CA CYS A 57 7.56 0.77 6.58
C CYS A 57 7.56 2.09 7.37
N ASN A 58 7.69 2.00 8.69
CA ASN A 58 7.96 3.16 9.55
C ASN A 58 9.47 3.34 9.67
N VAL A 59 10.04 4.28 8.90
CA VAL A 59 11.49 4.44 8.85
C VAL A 59 12.05 5.20 10.06
N ASP A 60 11.22 5.93 10.81
CA ASP A 60 11.62 6.57 12.07
C ASP A 60 12.16 5.56 13.10
N THR A 61 11.75 4.30 12.98
CA THR A 61 12.14 3.19 13.86
C THR A 61 13.09 2.18 13.22
N THR A 62 13.50 2.42 11.97
CA THR A 62 14.34 1.48 11.21
C THR A 62 15.82 1.87 11.36
N PRO A 63 16.73 0.89 11.59
CA PRO A 63 18.17 1.14 11.56
C PRO A 63 18.59 1.78 10.23
N ASN A 64 19.46 2.80 10.28
CA ASN A 64 19.93 3.59 9.14
C ASN A 64 18.87 4.46 8.44
N SER A 65 17.69 4.60 9.02
CA SER A 65 16.63 5.51 8.58
C SER A 65 16.07 5.27 7.17
N ASP A 66 16.37 4.15 6.52
CA ASP A 66 15.80 3.79 5.22
C ASP A 66 14.87 2.57 5.33
N ALA A 67 13.94 2.43 4.39
CA ALA A 67 13.07 1.27 4.32
C ALA A 67 13.85 0.04 3.83
N THR A 68 13.47 -1.12 4.36
CA THR A 68 13.96 -2.42 3.89
C THR A 68 12.79 -3.28 3.49
N GLN A 69 13.04 -4.28 2.64
CA GLN A 69 11.99 -5.24 2.26
C GLN A 69 11.44 -5.96 3.51
N ASP A 70 12.28 -6.29 4.48
CA ASP A 70 11.86 -6.87 5.76
C ASP A 70 10.93 -5.94 6.57
N CYS A 71 11.21 -4.64 6.59
CA CYS A 71 10.33 -3.67 7.25
C CYS A 71 8.97 -3.59 6.56
N LEU A 72 8.95 -3.59 5.23
CA LEU A 72 7.74 -3.53 4.42
C LEU A 72 6.91 -4.80 4.55
N ASP A 73 7.53 -5.98 4.52
CA ASP A 73 6.85 -7.28 4.58
C ASP A 73 6.23 -7.57 5.95
N ARG A 74 6.74 -6.95 7.02
CA ARG A 74 6.10 -6.98 8.35
C ARG A 74 4.75 -6.29 8.39
N ARG A 75 4.41 -5.47 7.39
CA ARG A 75 3.19 -4.66 7.40
C ARG A 75 2.59 -4.51 6.01
N ILE A 76 1.96 -5.59 5.56
CA ILE A 76 1.06 -5.58 4.39
C ILE A 76 -0.29 -4.99 4.82
N LEU A 77 -0.75 -3.97 4.10
CA LEU A 77 -1.99 -3.27 4.37
C LEU A 77 -3.19 -4.08 3.89
N LYS A 78 -4.28 -4.01 4.66
CA LYS A 78 -5.56 -4.61 4.30
C LYS A 78 -6.35 -3.71 3.36
N LEU A 79 -7.14 -4.31 2.50
CA LEU A 79 -8.21 -3.62 1.79
C LEU A 79 -9.23 -3.09 2.81
N ALA A 80 -9.77 -1.91 2.56
CA ALA A 80 -10.75 -1.29 3.46
C ALA A 80 -11.95 -2.23 3.65
N ASN A 81 -12.39 -2.39 4.92
CA ASN A 81 -13.52 -3.23 5.30
C ASN A 81 -13.37 -4.72 4.96
N SER A 82 -12.13 -5.22 4.85
CA SER A 82 -11.83 -6.61 4.55
C SER A 82 -10.58 -7.08 5.29
N ASP A 83 -10.40 -8.40 5.43
CA ASP A 83 -9.15 -9.01 5.88
C ASP A 83 -8.20 -9.35 4.73
N LEU A 84 -8.63 -9.13 3.49
CA LEU A 84 -7.80 -9.36 2.31
C LEU A 84 -6.70 -8.30 2.19
N THR A 85 -5.53 -8.73 1.71
CA THR A 85 -4.36 -7.86 1.43
C THR A 85 -4.05 -7.72 -0.06
N LYS A 86 -4.68 -8.56 -0.89
CA LYS A 86 -4.49 -8.59 -2.34
C LYS A 86 -5.72 -8.02 -3.05
N TYR A 87 -5.52 -6.96 -3.81
CA TYR A 87 -6.55 -6.42 -4.71
C TYR A 87 -6.42 -7.07 -6.07
N SER A 88 -7.37 -7.93 -6.44
CA SER A 88 -7.35 -8.64 -7.73
C SER A 88 -7.55 -7.69 -8.90
N ILE A 89 -6.73 -7.87 -9.94
CA ILE A 89 -6.82 -7.16 -11.21
C ILE A 89 -7.35 -8.15 -12.25
N THR A 90 -8.64 -8.05 -12.56
CA THR A 90 -9.36 -8.99 -13.45
C THR A 90 -9.97 -8.32 -14.68
N GLY A 91 -9.65 -7.04 -14.93
CA GLY A 91 -10.17 -6.27 -16.06
C GLY A 91 -9.47 -6.58 -17.39
N ALA A 92 -10.00 -6.01 -18.48
CA ALA A 92 -9.39 -6.09 -19.81
C ALA A 92 -7.95 -5.52 -19.80
N ILE A 93 -7.10 -6.11 -20.64
CA ILE A 93 -5.73 -5.65 -20.87
C ILE A 93 -5.79 -4.24 -21.47
N GLY A 94 -5.05 -3.30 -20.87
CA GLY A 94 -4.99 -1.90 -21.34
C GLY A 94 -4.74 -0.90 -20.22
N ASN A 95 -4.87 0.38 -20.57
CA ASN A 95 -4.73 1.50 -19.65
C ASN A 95 -5.94 1.61 -18.73
N SER A 96 -5.73 1.73 -17.43
CA SER A 96 -6.80 2.01 -16.47
C SER A 96 -6.29 2.80 -15.27
N GLN A 97 -7.14 3.66 -14.72
CA GLN A 97 -6.94 4.21 -13.38
C GLN A 97 -7.70 3.31 -12.40
N ILE A 98 -6.97 2.61 -11.55
CA ILE A 98 -7.51 1.74 -10.52
C ILE A 98 -7.52 2.51 -9.19
N ILE A 99 -8.65 2.51 -8.50
CA ILE A 99 -8.76 3.07 -7.15
C ILE A 99 -8.88 1.92 -6.16
N VAL A 100 -7.93 1.83 -5.24
CA VAL A 100 -7.92 0.83 -4.17
C VAL A 100 -8.12 1.53 -2.83
N ASN A 101 -9.12 1.09 -2.08
CA ASN A 101 -9.35 1.57 -0.71
C ASN A 101 -8.60 0.67 0.27
N LEU A 102 -7.78 1.26 1.12
CA LEU A 102 -6.92 0.57 2.09
C LEU A 102 -7.21 1.04 3.50
N GLN A 103 -6.98 0.17 4.47
CA GLN A 103 -7.05 0.48 5.89
C GLN A 103 -5.63 0.71 6.44
N LEU A 104 -5.32 1.94 6.87
CA LEU A 104 -4.09 2.20 7.61
C LEU A 104 -4.18 1.58 9.02
N PRO A 105 -3.07 1.13 9.62
CA PRO A 105 -3.09 0.54 10.96
C PRO A 105 -3.38 1.59 12.03
N ALA A 106 -4.21 1.25 13.03
CA ALA A 106 -4.64 2.16 14.10
C ALA A 106 -3.56 2.53 15.13
N GLY A 107 -2.45 1.79 15.18
CA GLY A 107 -1.35 2.01 16.14
C GLY A 107 -0.01 2.32 15.49
N VAL A 108 -0.02 2.86 14.27
CA VAL A 108 1.19 3.22 13.54
C VAL A 108 1.14 4.72 13.23
N SER A 109 2.11 5.45 13.77
CA SER A 109 2.40 6.83 13.43
C SER A 109 3.87 7.00 13.09
N CYS A 110 4.17 7.88 12.14
CA CYS A 110 5.50 8.13 11.61
C CYS A 110 5.55 9.52 10.97
N GLN A 111 6.64 10.24 11.21
CA GLN A 111 7.01 11.44 10.44
C GLN A 111 7.39 11.03 9.02
N HIS A 112 8.17 9.95 8.91
CA HIS A 112 8.58 9.36 7.64
C HIS A 112 8.14 7.89 7.57
N CYS A 113 7.20 7.61 6.66
CA CYS A 113 6.84 6.27 6.27
C CYS A 113 7.06 6.06 4.79
N VAL A 114 7.65 4.92 4.42
CA VAL A 114 7.70 4.48 3.03
C VAL A 114 6.48 3.60 2.76
N PHE A 115 5.61 4.08 1.87
CA PHE A 115 4.46 3.36 1.35
C PHE A 115 4.85 2.70 0.02
N GLN A 116 4.82 1.37 -0.04
CA GLN A 116 5.17 0.62 -1.24
C GLN A 116 3.90 0.06 -1.90
N TRP A 117 3.75 0.31 -3.19
CA TRP A 117 2.86 -0.45 -4.08
C TRP A 117 3.66 -1.56 -4.74
N LYS A 118 3.13 -2.78 -4.71
CA LYS A 118 3.62 -3.93 -5.46
C LYS A 118 2.52 -4.43 -6.38
N TYR A 119 2.84 -4.60 -7.65
CA TYR A 119 2.01 -5.30 -8.61
C TYR A 119 2.66 -6.63 -8.97
N THR A 120 1.93 -7.74 -8.80
CA THR A 120 2.33 -9.04 -9.35
C THR A 120 1.38 -9.34 -10.51
N ALA A 121 1.94 -9.42 -11.72
CA ALA A 121 1.20 -9.78 -12.93
C ALA A 121 0.66 -11.21 -12.84
N GLY A 122 -0.30 -11.55 -13.70
CA GLY A 122 -0.96 -12.86 -13.72
C GLY A 122 -1.06 -13.49 -15.11
N ASN A 123 -0.32 -12.98 -16.08
CA ASN A 123 -0.36 -13.43 -17.48
C ASN A 123 0.77 -14.42 -17.82
N SER A 124 1.72 -14.68 -16.92
CA SER A 124 2.74 -15.72 -17.10
C SER A 124 2.16 -17.10 -16.79
N TRP A 125 2.51 -18.12 -17.58
CA TRP A 125 2.23 -19.51 -17.23
C TRP A 125 3.26 -20.01 -16.20
N GLY A 126 2.80 -20.69 -15.16
CA GLY A 126 3.69 -21.28 -14.17
C GLY A 126 3.08 -22.47 -13.44
N THR A 127 3.84 -23.01 -12.50
CA THR A 127 3.44 -24.14 -11.66
C THR A 127 3.39 -23.70 -10.21
N ASP A 128 2.26 -23.92 -9.55
CA ASP A 128 2.11 -23.67 -8.12
C ASP A 128 3.06 -24.59 -7.34
N PRO A 129 3.95 -24.04 -6.50
CA PRO A 129 5.01 -24.82 -5.85
C PRO A 129 4.50 -25.76 -4.74
N ILE A 130 3.26 -25.57 -4.27
CA ILE A 130 2.67 -26.38 -3.20
C ILE A 130 1.81 -27.49 -3.79
N THR A 131 0.93 -27.14 -4.72
CA THR A 131 -0.07 -28.05 -5.30
C THR A 131 0.40 -28.74 -6.57
N GLY A 132 1.43 -28.20 -7.24
CA GLY A 132 1.88 -28.67 -8.56
C GLY A 132 0.95 -28.30 -9.71
N GLN A 133 -0.13 -27.54 -9.44
CA GLN A 133 -1.07 -27.12 -10.48
C GLN A 133 -0.41 -26.15 -11.45
N GLN A 134 -0.68 -26.32 -12.74
CA GLN A 134 -0.20 -25.43 -13.79
C GLN A 134 -1.29 -24.48 -14.27
N GLY A 135 -0.92 -23.25 -14.58
CA GLY A 135 -1.87 -22.23 -15.04
C GLY A 135 -1.29 -20.83 -15.13
N LEU A 136 -2.10 -19.91 -15.67
CA LEU A 136 -1.78 -18.49 -15.73
C LEU A 136 -1.76 -17.88 -14.31
N GLY A 137 -0.74 -17.06 -14.04
CA GLY A 137 -0.57 -16.38 -12.76
C GLY A 137 -0.06 -17.29 -11.64
N LEU A 138 0.17 -18.57 -11.90
CA LEU A 138 0.74 -19.51 -10.94
C LEU A 138 2.27 -19.45 -10.96
N GLY A 139 2.89 -19.91 -9.88
CA GLY A 139 4.35 -19.98 -9.75
C GLY A 139 5.06 -18.64 -9.56
N THR A 140 6.38 -18.68 -9.69
CA THR A 140 7.31 -17.57 -9.39
C THR A 140 7.70 -16.71 -10.58
N GLU A 141 7.23 -17.08 -11.78
CA GLU A 141 7.63 -16.47 -13.06
C GLU A 141 6.81 -15.23 -13.43
N ASN A 142 5.94 -14.78 -12.53
CA ASN A 142 5.16 -13.57 -12.74
C ASN A 142 6.05 -12.33 -12.63
N GLU A 143 5.86 -11.42 -13.58
CA GLU A 143 6.48 -10.10 -13.54
C GLU A 143 5.99 -9.31 -12.32
N THR A 144 6.90 -8.56 -11.70
CA THR A 144 6.57 -7.72 -10.55
C THR A 144 7.03 -6.28 -10.78
N PHE A 145 6.14 -5.34 -10.50
CA PHE A 145 6.42 -3.91 -10.50
C PHE A 145 6.31 -3.38 -9.08
N MET A 146 7.17 -2.43 -8.74
CA MET A 146 7.20 -1.80 -7.42
C MET A 146 7.22 -0.27 -7.60
N GLY A 147 6.71 0.44 -6.60
CA GLY A 147 6.86 1.88 -6.49
C GLY A 147 6.69 2.33 -5.05
N CYS A 148 7.40 3.39 -4.67
CA CYS A 148 7.38 3.94 -3.32
C CYS A 148 6.84 5.37 -3.30
N ALA A 149 6.28 5.75 -2.16
CA ALA A 149 5.98 7.13 -1.81
C ALA A 149 6.27 7.37 -0.33
N ASP A 150 6.86 8.52 -0.01
CA ASP A 150 7.02 8.97 1.37
C ASP A 150 5.70 9.60 1.86
N ILE A 151 5.19 9.15 3.00
CA ILE A 151 3.99 9.70 3.63
C ILE A 151 4.21 9.93 5.12
N THR A 152 3.37 10.77 5.71
CA THR A 152 3.32 11.00 7.16
C THR A 152 2.04 10.41 7.72
N ILE A 153 2.13 9.72 8.85
CA ILE A 153 0.96 9.24 9.58
C ILE A 153 1.01 9.84 10.99
N VAL A 154 0.09 10.74 11.27
CA VAL A 154 0.00 11.35 12.60
C VAL A 154 -0.78 10.46 13.54
N GLY A 155 -0.28 10.36 14.77
CA GLY A 155 -0.99 9.73 15.87
C GLY A 155 -2.16 10.61 16.32
N GLY A 156 -3.27 9.98 16.66
CA GLY A 156 -4.37 10.62 17.37
C GLY A 156 -4.61 9.85 18.65
N SER A 157 -4.59 10.54 19.79
CA SER A 157 -5.26 10.06 21.00
C SER A 157 -6.71 9.80 20.61
N VAL A 158 -7.11 8.55 20.46
CA VAL A 158 -8.53 8.21 20.44
C VAL A 158 -9.06 8.66 21.81
N PRO A 159 -9.93 9.67 21.94
CA PRO A 159 -10.72 9.77 23.14
C PRO A 159 -11.50 8.48 23.16
N ALA A 160 -11.31 7.67 24.22
CA ALA A 160 -12.12 6.48 24.44
C ALA A 160 -13.56 6.83 24.12
N SER A 161 -14.16 6.11 23.17
CA SER A 161 -15.55 6.23 22.82
C SER A 161 -16.39 5.96 24.07
N THR A 162 -16.68 7.00 24.84
CA THR A 162 -17.75 6.98 25.80
C THR A 162 -19.03 6.85 25.00
N SER A 163 -19.55 5.62 24.97
CA SER A 163 -20.95 5.35 24.70
C SER A 163 -21.79 6.28 25.57
N SER A 164 -22.38 7.28 24.93
CA SER A 164 -23.47 8.05 25.51
C SER A 164 -24.53 8.14 24.42
N ALA A 165 -25.59 7.36 24.60
CA ALA A 165 -26.82 7.47 23.84
C ALA A 165 -27.30 8.93 23.88
N VAL A 166 -27.32 9.58 22.73
CA VAL A 166 -27.98 10.89 22.58
C VAL A 166 -29.39 10.63 22.08
N THR A 167 -30.33 10.65 23.01
CA THR A 167 -31.77 10.71 22.74
C THR A 167 -32.05 12.01 21.97
N SER A 168 -32.56 11.87 20.75
CA SER A 168 -33.03 12.98 19.94
C SER A 168 -34.29 13.59 20.57
N SER A 169 -34.25 14.88 20.91
CA SER A 169 -35.45 15.68 21.17
C SER A 169 -35.44 16.93 20.30
N THR A 170 -36.51 17.05 19.52
CA THR A 170 -36.89 18.08 18.55
C THR A 170 -36.90 19.51 19.08
N LYS A 171 -36.59 20.47 18.21
CA LYS A 171 -37.42 21.68 17.98
C LYS A 171 -37.05 22.35 16.65
N ALA A 172 -38.05 22.45 15.77
CA ALA A 172 -38.02 23.31 14.59
C ALA A 172 -38.44 24.73 15.00
N LEU A 173 -37.74 25.74 14.48
CA LEU A 173 -38.17 27.13 14.52
C LEU A 173 -38.35 27.61 13.09
N VAL A 174 -39.61 27.89 12.74
CA VAL A 174 -40.04 28.63 11.56
C VAL A 174 -40.05 30.10 11.96
N TYR A 175 -39.45 30.96 11.15
CA TYR A 175 -39.77 32.38 11.16
C TYR A 175 -40.15 32.82 9.74
N SER A 176 -41.20 33.63 9.75
CA SER A 176 -42.05 34.21 8.70
C SER A 176 -41.33 34.93 7.57
#